data_AF-A0A0A9WDW1-F1
#
_entry.id   AF-A0A0A9WDW1-F1
#
_cell.length_a   1.000
_cell.length_b   1.000
_cell.length_c   1.000
_cell.angle_alpha   90.00
_cell.angle_beta   90.00
_cell.angle_gamma   90.00
#
_symmetry.space_group_name_H-M   'P 1'
#
loop_
_entity.id
_entity.type
_entity.pdbx_description
1 polymer ?
#
loop_
_entity_poly.entity_id
_entity_poly.type
_entity_poly.pdbx_seq_one_letter_code
_entity_poly.pdbx_strand_id
1 'polypeptide(L)'
;MSRFLSSVKDNNLRFVALELFNQYATLYNDTVQEHQTVILSCLKDTDLYIRRRALRLTVRLINADNVRLLVPDLIAYLHVCVDELREEVTRQICDVIETQSPSEE
;
A
#
# COMPACT_ATOMS: atom_id res chain seq x y z
N MET A 1 0.05 35.07 -12.97
CA MET A 1 -0.16 33.62 -13.18
C MET A 1 0.91 32.79 -12.48
N SER A 2 1.07 32.98 -11.17
CA SER A 2 2.04 32.24 -10.37
C SER A 2 1.54 32.28 -8.92
N ARG A 3 1.61 31.16 -8.20
CA ARG A 3 1.07 30.89 -6.84
C ARG A 3 -0.33 30.25 -6.71
N PHE A 4 -0.62 29.21 -7.50
CA PHE A 4 -1.76 28.31 -7.21
C PHE A 4 -1.36 26.84 -6.99
N LEU A 5 -0.06 26.52 -7.03
CA LEU A 5 0.44 25.13 -6.98
C LEU A 5 1.32 24.86 -5.75
N SER A 6 1.11 25.55 -4.63
CA SER A 6 1.79 25.17 -3.40
C SER A 6 0.94 24.14 -2.65
N SER A 7 1.43 22.91 -2.61
CA SER A 7 1.04 21.85 -1.66
C SER A 7 -0.25 21.04 -1.90
N VAL A 8 -1.23 21.51 -2.67
CA VAL A 8 -2.48 20.74 -2.94
C VAL A 8 -2.37 19.81 -4.16
N LYS A 9 -1.34 20.00 -5.01
CA LYS A 9 -1.29 19.42 -6.36
C LYS A 9 -0.83 17.96 -6.45
N ASP A 10 -0.20 17.41 -5.41
CA ASP A 10 0.33 16.03 -5.47
C ASP A 10 -0.58 14.99 -4.82
N ASN A 11 -1.40 15.35 -3.82
CA ASN A 11 -2.29 14.39 -3.16
C ASN A 11 -3.39 13.90 -4.09
N ASN A 12 -4.02 14.79 -4.86
CA ASN A 12 -5.04 14.41 -5.83
C ASN A 12 -4.47 13.51 -6.95
N LEU A 13 -3.24 13.78 -7.40
CA LEU A 13 -2.56 12.94 -8.39
C LEU A 13 -2.19 11.56 -7.81
N ARG A 14 -1.64 11.50 -6.59
CA ARG A 14 -1.38 10.22 -5.88
C ARG A 14 -2.66 9.43 -5.67
N PHE A 15 -3.75 10.11 -5.30
CA PHE A 15 -5.05 9.50 -5.10
C PHE A 15 -5.58 8.85 -6.39
N VAL A 16 -5.52 9.56 -7.51
CA VAL A 16 -5.92 9.03 -8.82
C VAL A 16 -4.98 7.91 -9.28
N ALA A 17 -3.67 8.05 -9.10
CA ALA A 17 -2.70 7.02 -9.44
C ALA A 17 -2.92 5.73 -8.66
N LEU A 18 -3.17 5.82 -7.35
CA LEU A 18 -3.50 4.65 -6.51
C LEU A 18 -4.83 4.02 -6.92
N GLU A 19 -5.84 4.81 -7.30
CA GLU A 19 -7.10 4.29 -7.81
C GLU A 19 -6.89 3.48 -9.09
N LEU A 20 -6.13 4.04 -10.04
CA LEU A 20 -5.78 3.36 -11.29
C LEU A 20 -5.00 2.07 -10.99
N PHE A 21 -3.94 2.13 -10.16
CA PHE A 21 -3.18 0.93 -9.83
C PHE A 21 -4.02 -0.16 -9.17
N ASN A 22 -4.98 0.19 -8.31
CA ASN A 22 -5.91 -0.79 -7.75
C ASN A 22 -6.78 -1.47 -8.82
N GLN A 23 -7.20 -0.75 -9.86
CA GLN A 23 -7.94 -1.31 -11.00
C GLN A 23 -7.04 -2.21 -11.87
N TYR A 24 -5.81 -1.77 -12.14
CA TYR A 24 -4.87 -2.48 -13.02
C TYR A 24 -4.16 -3.66 -12.34
N ALA A 25 -4.06 -3.71 -11.01
CA ALA A 25 -3.38 -4.78 -10.28
C ALA A 25 -3.95 -6.19 -10.53
N THR A 26 -5.20 -6.29 -11.01
CA THR A 26 -5.82 -7.55 -11.45
C THR A 26 -5.30 -8.06 -12.79
N LEU A 27 -4.96 -7.15 -13.71
CA LEU A 27 -4.66 -7.48 -15.11
C LEU A 27 -3.17 -7.35 -15.44
N TYR A 28 -2.45 -6.49 -14.72
CA TYR A 28 -1.05 -6.14 -14.99
C TYR A 28 -0.25 -6.09 -13.69
N ASN A 29 -0.26 -7.20 -12.94
CA ASN A 29 0.39 -7.26 -11.62
C ASN A 29 1.88 -6.90 -11.71
N ASP A 30 2.60 -7.49 -12.66
CA ASP A 30 4.05 -7.28 -12.86
C ASP A 30 4.39 -5.79 -13.06
N THR A 31 3.64 -5.09 -13.92
CA THR A 31 3.86 -3.66 -14.18
C THR A 31 3.56 -2.80 -12.94
N VAL A 32 2.56 -3.16 -12.14
CA VAL A 32 2.26 -2.43 -10.90
C VAL A 32 3.35 -2.71 -9.85
N GLN A 33 3.93 -3.91 -9.82
CA GLN A 33 5.05 -4.24 -8.94
C GLN A 33 6.31 -3.41 -9.24
N GLU A 34 6.57 -3.00 -10.49
CA GLU A 34 7.67 -2.08 -10.82
C GLU A 34 7.57 -0.74 -10.07
N HIS A 35 6.36 -0.33 -9.67
CA HIS A 35 6.08 0.90 -8.92
C HIS A 35 5.93 0.68 -7.40
N GLN A 36 6.26 -0.50 -6.88
CA GLN A 36 6.10 -0.88 -5.47
C GLN A 36 6.73 0.12 -4.50
N THR A 37 7.92 0.67 -4.81
CA THR A 37 8.60 1.66 -3.96
C THR A 37 7.78 2.95 -3.80
N VAL A 38 7.13 3.41 -4.86
CA VAL A 38 6.24 4.58 -4.84
C VAL A 38 4.99 4.26 -4.02
N ILE A 39 4.41 3.07 -4.19
CA ILE A 39 3.23 2.65 -3.44
C ILE A 39 3.53 2.59 -1.93
N LEU A 40 4.66 2.00 -1.52
CA LEU A 40 5.10 1.95 -0.13
C LEU A 40 5.35 3.34 0.45
N SER A 41 5.86 4.28 -0.35
CA SER A 41 6.04 5.68 0.09
C SER A 41 4.71 6.35 0.46
N CYS A 42 3.61 5.98 -0.21
CA CYS A 42 2.27 6.50 0.06
C CYS A 42 1.69 6.02 1.40
N LEU A 43 2.24 4.97 2.02
CA LEU A 43 1.89 4.58 3.39
C LEU A 43 2.27 5.67 4.40
N LYS A 44 3.23 6.53 4.06
CA LYS A 44 3.70 7.64 4.91
C LYS A 44 3.06 8.99 4.54
N ASP A 45 2.13 9.03 3.59
CA ASP A 45 1.49 10.28 3.13
C ASP A 45 0.75 10.98 4.28
N THR A 46 0.56 12.29 4.27
CA THR A 46 -0.20 12.97 5.33
C THR A 46 -1.70 12.64 5.32
N ASP A 47 -2.24 12.20 4.18
CA ASP A 47 -3.67 11.92 3.99
C ASP A 47 -4.02 10.47 4.32
N LEU A 48 -4.94 10.27 5.27
CA LEU A 48 -5.41 8.97 5.71
C LEU A 48 -6.05 8.14 4.58
N TYR A 49 -6.75 8.78 3.64
CA TYR A 49 -7.38 8.09 2.51
C TYR A 49 -6.33 7.56 1.53
N ILE A 50 -5.25 8.30 1.30
CA ILE A 50 -4.11 7.87 0.49
C ILE A 50 -3.43 6.67 1.17
N ARG A 51 -3.17 6.76 2.48
CA ARG A 51 -2.59 5.64 3.24
C ARG A 51 -3.43 4.37 3.16
N ARG A 52 -4.76 4.47 3.35
CA ARG A 52 -5.68 3.33 3.24
C ARG A 52 -5.63 2.65 1.88
N ARG A 53 -5.57 3.44 0.81
CA ARG A 53 -5.51 2.91 -0.57
C ARG A 53 -4.17 2.27 -0.89
N ALA A 54 -3.08 2.91 -0.45
CA ALA A 54 -1.74 2.36 -0.56
C ALA A 54 -1.65 1.01 0.16
N LEU A 55 -2.18 0.93 1.40
CA LEU A 55 -2.23 -0.31 2.17
C LEU A 55 -2.96 -1.43 1.42
N ARG A 56 -4.19 -1.17 0.95
CA ARG A 56 -4.98 -2.15 0.19
C ARG A 56 -4.26 -2.63 -1.07
N LEU A 57 -3.61 -1.71 -1.77
CA LEU A 57 -2.83 -2.02 -2.95
C LEU A 57 -1.60 -2.86 -2.60
N THR A 58 -0.83 -2.47 -1.58
CA THR A 58 0.34 -3.22 -1.11
C THR A 58 -0.04 -4.64 -0.76
N VAL A 59 -1.08 -4.84 0.06
CA VAL A 59 -1.57 -6.17 0.46
C VAL A 59 -1.94 -7.02 -0.75
N ARG A 60 -2.60 -6.42 -1.76
CA ARG A 60 -2.98 -7.11 -2.98
C ARG A 60 -1.81 -7.47 -3.90
N LEU A 61 -0.70 -6.73 -3.83
CA LEU A 61 0.52 -7.02 -4.59
C LEU A 61 1.37 -8.09 -3.91
N ILE A 62 1.05 -8.49 -2.68
CA ILE A 62 1.80 -9.53 -1.98
C ILE A 62 1.54 -10.90 -2.62
N ASN A 63 2.63 -11.60 -2.91
CA ASN A 63 2.66 -12.96 -3.43
C ASN A 63 3.80 -13.75 -2.76
N ALA A 64 3.94 -15.03 -3.13
CA ALA A 64 4.96 -15.92 -2.54
C ALA A 64 6.40 -15.41 -2.73
N ASP A 65 6.67 -14.67 -3.81
CA ASP A 65 8.01 -14.18 -4.13
C ASP A 65 8.40 -12.96 -3.30
N ASN A 66 7.43 -12.12 -2.93
CA ASN A 66 7.68 -10.83 -2.29
C ASN A 66 7.15 -10.71 -0.84
N VAL A 67 6.41 -11.70 -0.33
CA VAL A 67 5.83 -11.68 1.03
C VAL A 67 6.89 -11.41 2.11
N ARG A 68 8.05 -12.06 2.01
CA ARG A 68 9.16 -11.89 2.97
C ARG A 68 9.78 -10.49 2.95
N LEU A 69 9.61 -9.76 1.84
CA LEU A 69 10.10 -8.39 1.67
C LEU A 69 9.06 -7.37 2.14
N LEU A 70 7.79 -7.58 1.82
CA LEU A 70 6.72 -6.61 2.07
C LEU A 70 6.11 -6.67 3.48
N VAL A 71 6.03 -7.85 4.09
CA VAL A 71 5.45 -8.00 5.44
C VAL A 71 6.22 -7.19 6.50
N PRO A 72 7.57 -7.15 6.53
CA PRO A 72 8.31 -6.29 7.44
C PRO A 72 7.95 -4.81 7.32
N ASP A 73 7.76 -4.30 6.10
CA ASP A 73 7.35 -2.90 5.87
C ASP A 73 5.93 -2.63 6.40
N LEU A 74 5.00 -3.59 6.23
CA LEU A 74 3.66 -3.49 6.80
C LEU A 74 3.67 -3.53 8.33
N ILE A 75 4.52 -4.36 8.94
CA ILE A 75 4.72 -4.38 10.40
C ILE A 75 5.31 -3.05 10.86
N ALA A 76 6.30 -2.49 10.15
CA ALA A 76 6.84 -1.17 10.47
C ALA A 76 5.76 -0.08 10.36
N TYR A 77 4.89 -0.16 9.35
CA TYR A 77 3.74 0.73 9.21
C TYR A 77 2.75 0.61 10.37
N LEU A 78 2.47 -0.61 10.85
CA LEU A 78 1.58 -0.86 11.99
C LEU A 78 2.01 -0.11 13.26
N HIS A 79 3.32 0.01 13.51
CA HIS A 79 3.86 0.70 14.68
C HIS A 79 3.63 2.22 14.63
N VAL A 80 3.50 2.80 13.44
CA VAL A 80 3.34 4.26 13.25
C VAL A 80 1.95 4.65 12.75
N CYS A 81 1.07 3.67 12.49
CA CYS A 81 -0.27 3.96 12.00
C CYS A 81 -1.16 4.49 13.14
N VAL A 82 -2.13 5.32 12.75
CA VAL A 82 -3.15 5.84 13.66
C VAL A 82 -4.07 4.71 14.12
N ASP A 83 -4.65 4.85 15.31
CA ASP A 83 -5.48 3.82 15.96
C ASP A 83 -6.61 3.32 15.05
N GLU A 84 -7.20 4.22 14.26
CA GLU A 84 -8.28 3.96 13.28
C GLU A 84 -7.89 3.00 12.14
N LEU A 85 -6.59 2.81 11.89
CA LEU A 85 -6.08 1.87 10.89
C LEU A 85 -5.46 0.62 11.51
N ARG A 86 -5.17 0.64 12.81
CA ARG A 86 -4.36 -0.41 13.44
C ARG A 86 -5.02 -1.78 13.32
N GLU A 87 -6.34 -1.83 13.53
CA GLU A 87 -7.13 -3.06 13.38
C GLU A 87 -7.13 -3.56 11.92
N GLU A 88 -7.36 -2.68 10.94
CA GLU A 88 -7.37 -3.03 9.51
C GLU A 88 -6.00 -3.55 9.07
N VAL A 89 -4.92 -2.86 9.45
CA VAL A 89 -3.54 -3.26 9.12
C VAL A 89 -3.19 -4.59 9.76
N THR A 90 -3.53 -4.79 11.04
CA THR A 90 -3.23 -6.04 11.76
C THR A 90 -3.92 -7.22 11.10
N ARG A 91 -5.22 -7.09 10.81
CA ARG A 91 -5.99 -8.13 10.13
C ARG A 91 -5.39 -8.48 8.78
N GLN A 92 -5.09 -7.49 7.95
CA GLN A 92 -4.52 -7.72 6.63
C GLN A 92 -3.13 -8.37 6.68
N ILE A 93 -2.28 -8.03 7.65
CA ILE A 93 -1.00 -8.70 7.83
C ILE A 93 -1.20 -10.18 8.19
N CYS A 94 -2.10 -10.47 9.13
CA CYS A 94 -2.43 -11.85 9.49
C CYS A 94 -2.94 -12.63 8.27
N ASP A 95 -3.92 -12.07 7.55
CA ASP A 95 -4.51 -12.70 6.36
C ASP A 95 -3.42 -12.99 5.31
N VAL A 96 -2.53 -12.04 5.03
CA VAL A 96 -1.43 -12.22 4.07
C VAL A 96 -0.50 -13.33 4.52
N ILE A 97 -0.09 -13.35 5.79
CA ILE A 97 0.80 -14.38 6.32
C ILE A 97 0.12 -15.74 6.20
N GLU A 98 -1.14 -15.88 6.58
CA GLU A 98 -1.88 -17.15 6.48
C GLU A 98 -2.03 -17.62 5.04
N THR A 99 -2.32 -16.71 4.11
CA THR A 99 -2.56 -17.07 2.70
C THR A 99 -1.26 -17.40 1.95
N GLN A 100 -0.15 -16.78 2.34
CA GLN A 100 1.14 -16.91 1.66
C GLN A 100 2.12 -17.83 2.42
N SER A 101 1.79 -18.25 3.64
CA SER A 101 2.52 -19.32 4.32
C SER A 101 2.07 -20.64 3.71
N PRO A 102 2.89 -21.33 2.90
CA PRO A 102 2.63 -22.73 2.66
C PRO A 102 2.70 -23.41 4.03
N SER A 103 1.57 -23.92 4.50
CA SER A 103 1.55 -24.86 5.60
C SER A 103 2.37 -26.07 5.19
N GLU A 104 3.65 -26.10 5.56
CA GLU A 104 4.47 -27.29 5.85
C GLU A 104 5.93 -26.87 6.10
N GLU A 105 6.28 -26.76 7.38
CA GLU A 105 7.42 -27.48 7.98
C GLU A 105 6.99 -27.98 9.37
#